data_AF-A0A9E1B7B7-F1
#
_entry.id   AF-A0A9E1B7B7-F1
#
_cell.length_a   1.000
_cell.length_b   1.000
_cell.length_c   1.000
_cell.angle_alpha   90.00
_cell.angle_beta   90.00
_cell.angle_gamma   90.00
#
_symmetry.space_group_name_H-M   'P 1'
#
loop_
_entity.id
_entity.type
_entity.pdbx_description
1 polymer ?
#
loop_
_entity_poly.entity_id
_entity_poly.type
_entity_poly.pdbx_seq_one_letter_code
_entity_poly.pdbx_strand_id
1 'polypeptide(L)'
;MADVPRHADFLRLALPAARWMASFVTVIVLTVLIDVLVAGFSRRCLTAILGSVAGTVVTCLSAWGLTILLKLDGGDLPYVVPLLSQSTMRVDTRSLYIGVMFLANSGALMDLSMDISVSMEEVHRHKPDISRRALMKSGLLVGRSVLGTMTTTLMLAYSGNYLSMLMYFAGQGTPLMDISNLKYVASQLLNTLVGSFGLAAATPLTALIATGMYLQKPKPAELRAG
;
A
#
# COMPACT_ATOMS: atom_id res chain seq x y z
N MET A 1 3.62 -33.92 30.23
CA MET A 1 2.30 -33.26 30.38
C MET A 1 2.40 -31.91 29.70
N ALA A 2 1.58 -31.71 28.67
CA ALA A 2 1.61 -30.57 27.77
C ALA A 2 1.26 -29.28 28.53
N ASP A 3 2.14 -28.29 28.42
CA ASP A 3 1.93 -26.94 28.94
C ASP A 3 0.94 -26.24 28.00
N VAL A 4 -0.29 -26.04 28.47
CA VAL A 4 -1.36 -25.40 27.71
C VAL A 4 -1.08 -23.91 27.64
N PRO A 5 -0.88 -23.31 26.45
CA PRO A 5 -0.62 -21.88 26.34
C PRO A 5 -1.84 -21.09 26.83
N ARG A 6 -1.62 -20.27 27.87
CA ARG A 6 -2.65 -19.48 28.55
C ARG A 6 -3.22 -18.41 27.61
N HIS A 7 -4.55 -18.27 27.59
CA HIS A 7 -5.32 -17.25 26.87
C HIS A 7 -4.82 -15.79 27.01
N ALA A 8 -3.98 -15.49 28.01
CA ALA A 8 -3.37 -14.18 28.21
C ALA A 8 -2.37 -13.79 27.10
N ASP A 9 -1.68 -14.75 26.48
CA ASP A 9 -0.74 -14.47 25.39
C ASP A 9 -1.48 -14.18 24.08
N PHE A 10 -2.63 -14.84 23.87
CA PHE A 10 -3.52 -14.57 22.75
C PHE A 10 -4.13 -13.17 22.83
N LEU A 11 -4.53 -12.71 24.03
CA LEU A 11 -5.01 -11.32 24.21
C LEU A 11 -3.90 -10.28 24.04
N ARG A 12 -2.67 -10.57 24.47
CA ARG A 12 -1.51 -9.69 24.28
C ARG A 12 -1.03 -9.63 22.82
N LEU A 13 -1.34 -10.64 22.01
CA LEU A 13 -1.12 -10.62 20.55
C LEU A 13 -2.32 -10.01 19.80
N ALA A 14 -3.53 -10.19 20.30
CA ALA A 14 -4.77 -9.67 19.72
C ALA A 14 -5.00 -8.17 19.97
N LEU A 15 -4.52 -7.62 21.09
CA LEU A 15 -4.61 -6.18 21.41
C LEU A 15 -3.79 -5.27 20.48
N PRO A 16 -2.53 -5.62 20.12
CA PRO A 16 -1.85 -5.00 19.00
C PRO A 16 -2.69 -5.20 17.75
N ALA A 17 -3.00 -6.45 17.35
CA ALA A 17 -3.72 -6.79 16.12
C ALA A 17 -5.00 -5.95 15.91
N ALA A 18 -5.80 -5.74 16.95
CA ALA A 18 -7.00 -4.89 16.92
C ALA A 18 -6.72 -3.42 16.56
N ARG A 19 -5.53 -2.88 16.90
CA ARG A 19 -5.11 -1.53 16.52
C ARG A 19 -4.64 -1.44 15.07
N TRP A 20 -3.97 -2.47 14.54
CA TRP A 20 -3.64 -2.56 13.09
C TRP A 20 -4.89 -2.74 12.25
N MET A 21 -5.89 -3.46 12.78
CA MET A 21 -7.18 -3.63 12.14
C MET A 21 -7.88 -2.28 11.95
N ALA A 22 -7.77 -1.34 12.88
CA ALA A 22 -8.36 -0.01 12.72
C ALA A 22 -7.77 0.72 11.50
N SER A 23 -6.44 0.81 11.38
CA SER A 23 -5.80 1.43 10.22
C SER A 23 -6.11 0.69 8.91
N PHE A 24 -6.17 -0.64 8.94
CA PHE A 24 -6.51 -1.45 7.77
C PHE A 24 -7.96 -1.22 7.31
N VAL A 25 -8.91 -1.14 8.25
CA VAL A 25 -10.31 -0.81 7.98
C VAL A 25 -10.42 0.59 7.41
N THR A 26 -9.74 1.58 8.01
CA THR A 26 -9.73 2.95 7.49
C THR A 26 -9.20 3.00 6.06
N VAL A 27 -8.10 2.30 5.76
CA VAL A 27 -7.55 2.25 4.41
C VAL A 27 -8.52 1.61 3.44
N ILE A 28 -9.12 0.46 3.76
CA ILE A 28 -10.12 -0.18 2.88
C ILE A 28 -11.30 0.75 2.61
N VAL A 29 -11.82 1.41 3.65
CA VAL A 29 -12.93 2.35 3.51
C VAL A 29 -12.54 3.49 2.59
N LEU A 30 -11.36 4.09 2.78
CA LEU A 30 -10.85 5.15 1.91
C LEU A 30 -10.66 4.66 0.47
N THR A 31 -10.08 3.48 0.27
CA THR A 31 -9.91 2.86 -1.05
C THR A 31 -11.23 2.75 -1.79
N VAL A 32 -12.24 2.13 -1.15
CA VAL A 32 -13.55 1.94 -1.76
C VAL A 32 -14.19 3.28 -2.08
N LEU A 33 -14.12 4.24 -1.15
CA LEU A 33 -14.76 5.54 -1.32
C LEU A 33 -14.12 6.33 -2.46
N ILE A 34 -12.78 6.35 -2.54
CA ILE A 34 -12.02 7.02 -3.60
C ILE A 34 -12.27 6.34 -4.95
N ASP A 35 -12.12 5.02 -5.04
CA ASP A 35 -12.31 4.28 -6.30
C ASP A 35 -13.74 4.42 -6.84
N VAL A 36 -14.75 4.45 -5.96
CA VAL A 36 -16.15 4.69 -6.35
C VAL A 36 -16.35 6.12 -6.85
N LEU A 37 -15.73 7.12 -6.21
CA LEU A 37 -15.80 8.52 -6.66
C LEU A 37 -15.13 8.72 -8.02
N VAL A 38 -13.99 8.07 -8.27
CA VAL A 38 -13.23 8.25 -9.52
C VAL A 38 -13.86 7.46 -10.67
N ALA A 39 -14.18 6.18 -10.46
CA ALA A 39 -14.60 5.28 -11.53
C ALA A 39 -16.12 5.19 -11.71
N GLY A 40 -16.90 5.62 -10.72
CA GLY A 40 -18.32 5.30 -10.57
C GLY A 40 -18.57 3.81 -10.30
N PHE A 41 -19.84 3.42 -10.20
CA PHE A 41 -20.23 2.01 -10.07
C PHE A 41 -20.05 1.26 -11.40
N SER A 42 -18.83 0.80 -11.68
CA SER A 42 -18.44 0.14 -12.93
C SER A 42 -17.59 -1.12 -12.68
N ARG A 43 -17.44 -1.99 -13.70
CA ARG A 43 -16.61 -3.21 -13.58
C ARG A 43 -15.14 -2.88 -13.31
N ARG A 44 -14.62 -1.79 -13.91
CA ARG A 44 -13.28 -1.26 -13.63
C ARG A 44 -13.07 -0.81 -12.19
N CYS A 45 -14.12 -0.28 -11.53
CA CYS A 45 -14.05 0.10 -10.12
C CYS A 45 -13.84 -1.15 -9.26
N LEU A 46 -14.60 -2.21 -9.52
CA LEU A 46 -14.46 -3.46 -8.78
C LEU A 46 -13.11 -4.15 -9.04
N THR A 47 -12.57 -4.10 -10.27
CA THR A 47 -11.20 -4.61 -10.53
C THR A 47 -10.15 -3.77 -9.80
N ALA A 48 -10.31 -2.45 -9.77
CA ALA A 48 -9.38 -1.54 -9.09
C ALA A 48 -9.39 -1.77 -7.57
N ILE A 49 -10.56 -1.85 -6.94
CA ILE A 49 -10.71 -2.11 -5.50
C ILE A 49 -10.08 -3.45 -5.13
N LEU A 50 -10.39 -4.52 -5.88
CA LEU A 50 -9.81 -5.83 -5.60
C LEU A 50 -8.29 -5.84 -5.79
N GLY A 51 -7.79 -5.15 -6.81
CA GLY A 51 -6.36 -4.99 -7.06
C GLY A 51 -5.63 -4.23 -5.96
N SER A 52 -6.18 -3.08 -5.54
CA SER A 52 -5.58 -2.21 -4.53
C SER A 52 -5.63 -2.85 -3.13
N VAL A 53 -6.71 -3.55 -2.78
CA VAL A 53 -6.81 -4.34 -1.55
C VAL A 53 -5.80 -5.49 -1.56
N ALA A 54 -5.69 -6.24 -2.65
CA ALA A 54 -4.70 -7.30 -2.77
C ALA A 54 -3.26 -6.76 -2.65
N GLY A 55 -2.95 -5.64 -3.30
CA GLY A 55 -1.66 -4.96 -3.17
C GLY A 55 -1.37 -4.44 -1.76
N THR A 56 -2.40 -3.97 -1.05
CA THR A 56 -2.30 -3.52 0.35
C THR A 56 -1.97 -4.69 1.27
N VAL A 57 -2.58 -5.87 1.05
CA VAL A 57 -2.27 -7.09 1.81
C VAL A 57 -0.82 -7.52 1.58
N VAL A 58 -0.31 -7.49 0.34
CA VAL A 58 1.09 -7.84 0.08
C VAL A 58 2.06 -6.84 0.71
N THR A 59 1.74 -5.55 0.65
CA THR A 59 2.50 -4.52 1.35
C THR A 59 2.52 -4.78 2.86
N CYS A 60 1.39 -5.19 3.44
CA CYS A 60 1.27 -5.55 4.86
C CYS A 60 2.18 -6.70 5.26
N LEU A 61 2.17 -7.79 4.49
CA LEU A 61 3.06 -8.93 4.73
C LEU A 61 4.53 -8.54 4.62
N SER A 62 4.86 -7.71 3.62
CA SER A 62 6.24 -7.22 3.40
C SER A 62 6.70 -6.28 4.52
N ALA A 63 5.85 -5.34 4.93
CA ALA A 63 6.11 -4.41 6.02
C ALA A 63 6.26 -5.13 7.37
N TRP A 64 5.41 -6.11 7.65
CA TRP A 64 5.50 -6.91 8.86
C TRP A 64 6.82 -7.69 8.93
N GLY A 65 7.20 -8.35 7.84
CA GLY A 65 8.48 -9.06 7.74
C GLY A 65 9.69 -8.15 7.95
N LEU A 66 9.71 -6.98 7.30
CA LEU A 66 10.81 -6.03 7.46
C LEU A 66 10.87 -5.41 8.85
N THR A 67 9.72 -5.13 9.46
CA THR A 67 9.65 -4.56 10.83
C THR A 67 10.26 -5.51 11.86
N ILE A 68 10.07 -6.82 11.70
CA ILE A 68 10.70 -7.84 12.56
C ILE A 68 12.20 -7.92 12.29
N LEU A 69 12.60 -7.94 11.02
CA LEU A 69 14.01 -8.06 10.63
C LEU A 69 14.85 -6.86 11.09
N LEU A 70 14.27 -5.66 11.10
CA LEU A 70 14.98 -4.40 11.31
C LEU A 70 14.77 -3.80 12.71
N LYS A 71 13.97 -4.45 13.58
CA LYS A 71 13.64 -3.97 14.93
C LYS A 71 13.21 -2.49 14.95
N LEU A 72 12.29 -2.15 14.04
CA LEU A 72 11.74 -0.79 13.95
C LEU A 72 10.68 -0.60 15.04
N ASP A 73 10.98 0.23 16.04
CA ASP A 73 10.09 0.53 17.17
C ASP A 73 9.11 1.69 16.89
N GLY A 74 9.24 2.35 15.73
CA GLY A 74 8.39 3.50 15.35
C GLY A 74 8.71 4.81 16.10
N GLY A 75 9.79 4.86 16.88
CA GLY A 75 10.25 6.09 17.54
C GLY A 75 10.75 7.18 16.57
N ASP A 76 10.97 6.81 15.31
CA ASP A 76 11.55 7.68 14.29
C ASP A 76 10.50 8.55 13.55
N LEU A 77 9.21 8.40 13.88
CA LEU A 77 8.15 9.23 13.31
C LEU A 77 8.27 10.70 13.75
N PRO A 78 8.06 11.65 12.84
CA PRO A 78 8.01 13.06 13.20
C PRO A 78 6.89 13.29 14.23
N TYR A 79 7.15 14.16 15.20
CA TYR A 79 6.23 14.54 16.27
C TYR A 79 5.90 13.46 17.31
N VAL A 80 6.43 12.23 17.22
CA VAL A 80 6.20 11.21 18.26
C VAL A 80 6.71 11.64 19.63
N VAL A 81 7.90 12.26 19.70
CA VAL A 81 8.47 12.74 20.98
C VAL A 81 7.60 13.83 21.64
N PRO A 82 7.19 14.91 20.93
CA PRO A 82 6.19 15.87 21.44
C PRO A 82 4.82 15.28 21.78
N LEU A 83 4.43 14.17 21.14
CA LEU A 83 3.13 13.53 21.36
C LEU A 83 3.15 12.65 22.61
N LEU A 84 4.27 11.95 22.85
CA LEU A 84 4.49 11.16 24.06
C LEU A 84 4.75 12.04 25.29
N SER A 85 5.27 13.26 25.12
CA SER A 85 5.46 14.21 26.22
C SER A 85 4.13 14.82 26.72
N GLN A 86 3.04 14.68 25.97
CA GLN A 86 1.70 15.02 26.43
C GLN A 86 1.16 13.89 27.33
N SER A 87 1.18 14.16 28.63
CA SER A 87 1.13 13.22 29.77
C SER A 87 -0.08 12.26 29.87
N THR A 88 -1.06 12.31 28.96
CA THR A 88 -2.29 11.51 29.05
C THR A 88 -2.44 10.48 27.91
N MET A 89 -1.68 10.58 26.81
CA MET A 89 -1.87 9.71 25.64
C MET A 89 -0.87 8.53 25.61
N ARG A 90 -1.37 7.31 25.84
CA ARG A 90 -0.60 6.06 25.62
C ARG A 90 -0.69 5.64 24.15
N VAL A 91 0.15 6.23 23.30
CA VAL A 91 0.23 5.86 21.88
C VAL A 91 1.28 4.77 21.67
N ASP A 92 0.88 3.71 20.96
CA ASP A 92 1.80 2.68 20.49
C ASP A 92 2.48 3.18 19.20
N THR A 93 3.75 3.55 19.32
CA THR A 93 4.56 4.11 18.22
C THR A 93 4.73 3.14 17.07
N ARG A 94 4.77 1.83 17.36
CA ARG A 94 4.91 0.80 16.35
C ARG A 94 3.63 0.65 15.53
N SER A 95 2.47 0.62 16.19
CA SER A 95 1.19 0.61 15.48
C SER A 95 0.96 1.89 14.68
N LEU A 96 1.36 3.04 15.22
CA LEU A 96 1.30 4.32 14.51
C LEU A 96 2.15 4.29 13.23
N TYR A 97 3.38 3.79 13.32
CA TYR A 97 4.31 3.68 12.20
C TYR A 97 3.71 2.88 11.06
N ILE A 98 3.12 1.74 11.37
CA ILE A 98 2.56 0.86 10.35
C ILE A 98 1.27 1.46 9.78
N GLY A 99 0.46 2.13 10.60
CA GLY A 99 -0.72 2.87 10.14
C GLY A 99 -0.37 3.97 9.13
N VAL A 100 0.66 4.79 9.41
CA VAL A 100 1.16 5.82 8.49
C VAL A 100 1.66 5.18 7.19
N MET A 101 2.40 4.08 7.29
CA MET A 101 2.91 3.36 6.13
C MET A 101 1.79 2.84 5.22
N PHE A 102 0.71 2.30 5.80
CA PHE A 102 -0.44 1.86 5.03
C PHE A 102 -1.16 2.99 4.33
N LEU A 103 -1.43 4.08 5.06
CA LEU A 103 -2.13 5.23 4.52
C LEU A 103 -1.34 5.88 3.37
N ALA A 104 -0.02 5.98 3.52
CA ALA A 104 0.85 6.52 2.49
C ALA A 104 0.92 5.61 1.26
N ASN A 105 1.06 4.29 1.43
CA ASN A 105 1.18 3.38 0.28
C ASN A 105 -0.16 3.09 -0.41
N SER A 106 -1.28 3.17 0.31
CA SER A 106 -2.60 2.86 -0.23
C SER A 106 -3.00 3.81 -1.37
N GLY A 107 -2.63 5.09 -1.29
CA GLY A 107 -2.92 6.05 -2.36
C GLY A 107 -2.25 5.66 -3.68
N ALA A 108 -0.95 5.34 -3.65
CA ALA A 108 -0.24 4.90 -4.84
C ALA A 108 -0.75 3.55 -5.39
N LEU A 109 -1.23 2.66 -4.51
CA LEU A 109 -1.83 1.38 -4.91
C LEU A 109 -3.20 1.55 -5.58
N MET A 110 -4.01 2.52 -5.13
CA MET A 110 -5.30 2.87 -5.74
C MET A 110 -5.08 3.38 -7.16
N ASP A 111 -4.22 4.41 -7.32
CA ASP A 111 -3.94 5.00 -8.63
C ASP A 111 -3.40 3.95 -9.61
N LEU A 112 -2.41 3.15 -9.18
CA LEU A 112 -1.84 2.09 -10.02
C LEU A 112 -2.90 1.04 -10.41
N SER A 113 -3.78 0.66 -9.49
CA SER A 113 -4.80 -0.36 -9.76
C SER A 113 -5.90 0.16 -10.68
N MET A 114 -6.23 1.44 -10.56
CA MET A 114 -7.18 2.13 -11.42
C MET A 114 -6.63 2.29 -12.84
N ASP A 115 -5.39 2.75 -13.00
CA ASP A 115 -4.74 2.92 -14.30
C ASP A 115 -4.67 1.60 -15.09
N ILE A 116 -4.30 0.50 -14.41
CA ILE A 116 -4.29 -0.83 -15.01
C ILE A 116 -5.71 -1.27 -15.37
N SER A 117 -6.68 -1.07 -14.49
CA SER A 117 -8.08 -1.47 -14.71
C SER A 117 -8.70 -0.76 -15.91
N VAL A 118 -8.54 0.56 -16.00
CA VAL A 118 -9.04 1.39 -17.11
C VAL A 118 -8.35 0.99 -18.42
N SER A 119 -7.02 0.84 -18.40
CA SER A 119 -6.28 0.46 -19.60
C SER A 119 -6.67 -0.92 -20.13
N MET A 120 -6.90 -1.88 -19.23
CA MET A 120 -7.35 -3.22 -19.62
C MET A 120 -8.79 -3.25 -20.11
N GLU A 121 -9.68 -2.44 -19.52
CA GLU A 121 -11.05 -2.25 -20.02
C GLU A 121 -11.03 -1.69 -21.43
N GLU A 122 -10.23 -0.66 -21.69
CA GLU A 122 -10.12 -0.01 -22.99
C GLU A 122 -9.61 -0.98 -24.08
N VAL A 123 -8.57 -1.76 -23.75
CA VAL A 123 -8.04 -2.80 -24.64
C VAL A 123 -9.10 -3.87 -24.94
N HIS A 124 -9.86 -4.30 -23.93
CA HIS A 124 -10.92 -5.28 -24.11
C HIS A 124 -12.08 -4.73 -24.95
N ARG A 125 -12.47 -3.47 -24.74
CA ARG A 125 -13.52 -2.79 -25.49
C ARG A 125 -13.20 -2.69 -26.98
N HIS A 126 -11.94 -2.43 -27.33
CA HIS A 126 -11.50 -2.36 -28.72
C HIS A 126 -11.20 -3.72 -29.37
N LYS A 127 -10.84 -4.74 -28.57
CA LYS A 127 -10.62 -6.12 -29.04
C LYS A 127 -11.28 -7.12 -28.08
N PRO A 128 -12.59 -7.38 -28.22
CA PRO A 128 -13.30 -8.30 -27.33
C PRO A 128 -12.79 -9.75 -27.42
N ASP A 129 -12.29 -10.17 -28.58
CA ASP A 129 -11.70 -11.50 -28.83
C ASP A 129 -10.25 -11.64 -28.33
N ILE A 130 -9.75 -10.69 -27.52
CA ILE A 130 -8.39 -10.74 -27.01
C ILE A 130 -8.16 -11.96 -26.12
N SER A 131 -7.04 -12.66 -26.33
CA SER A 131 -6.67 -13.79 -25.48
C SER A 131 -6.29 -13.33 -24.06
N ARG A 132 -6.55 -14.18 -23.05
CA ARG A 132 -6.16 -13.95 -21.65
C ARG A 132 -4.69 -13.53 -21.48
N ARG A 133 -3.79 -14.19 -22.21
CA ARG A 133 -2.35 -13.89 -22.16
C ARG A 133 -2.03 -12.52 -22.75
N ALA A 134 -2.70 -12.14 -23.85
CA ALA A 134 -2.47 -10.84 -24.47
C ALA A 134 -3.01 -9.69 -23.60
N LEU A 135 -4.19 -9.86 -23.01
CA LEU A 135 -4.77 -8.85 -22.10
C LEU A 135 -3.91 -8.66 -20.84
N MET A 136 -3.47 -9.77 -20.22
CA MET A 136 -2.58 -9.72 -19.06
C MET A 136 -1.23 -9.08 -19.40
N LYS A 137 -0.63 -9.41 -20.56
CA LYS A 137 0.61 -8.79 -21.02
C LYS A 137 0.44 -7.29 -21.21
N SER A 138 -0.71 -6.85 -21.75
CA SER A 138 -1.02 -5.43 -21.90
C SER A 138 -1.10 -4.73 -20.53
N GLY A 139 -1.83 -5.31 -19.57
CA GLY A 139 -1.92 -4.78 -18.20
C GLY A 139 -0.56 -4.68 -17.51
N LEU A 140 0.30 -5.69 -17.67
CA LEU A 140 1.66 -5.68 -17.10
C LEU A 140 2.57 -4.62 -17.74
N LEU A 141 2.45 -4.41 -19.05
CA LEU A 141 3.25 -3.39 -19.76
C LEU A 141 2.85 -1.98 -19.32
N VAL A 142 1.55 -1.71 -19.20
CA VAL A 142 1.03 -0.44 -18.67
C VAL A 142 1.46 -0.26 -17.22
N GLY A 143 1.21 -1.27 -16.38
CA GLY A 143 1.56 -1.21 -14.96
C GLY A 143 3.05 -0.99 -14.73
N ARG A 144 3.93 -1.60 -15.54
CA ARG A 144 5.38 -1.33 -15.49
C ARG A 144 5.72 0.13 -15.82
N SER A 145 5.02 0.74 -16.78
CA SER A 145 5.23 2.15 -17.14
C SER A 145 4.79 3.08 -16.03
N VAL A 146 3.62 2.84 -15.44
CA VAL A 146 3.04 3.66 -14.35
C VAL A 146 3.79 3.45 -13.04
N LEU A 147 4.28 2.24 -12.77
CA LEU A 147 5.02 1.94 -11.54
C LEU A 147 6.25 2.83 -11.37
N GLY A 148 6.97 3.13 -12.45
CA GLY A 148 8.17 3.99 -12.39
C GLY A 148 7.85 5.42 -11.96
N THR A 149 6.76 5.99 -12.49
CA THR A 149 6.32 7.34 -12.12
C THR A 149 5.79 7.36 -10.68
N MET A 150 5.00 6.36 -10.28
CA MET A 150 4.45 6.25 -8.92
C MET A 150 5.54 6.06 -7.86
N THR A 151 6.57 5.25 -8.16
CA THR A 151 7.71 5.04 -7.26
C THR A 151 8.48 6.35 -7.04
N THR A 152 8.67 7.13 -8.11
CA THR A 152 9.33 8.43 -8.04
C THR A 152 8.52 9.42 -7.20
N THR A 153 7.21 9.46 -7.38
CA THR A 153 6.30 10.29 -6.57
C THR A 153 6.37 9.93 -5.09
N LEU A 154 6.33 8.63 -4.75
CA LEU A 154 6.49 8.18 -3.37
C LEU A 154 7.83 8.59 -2.77
N MET A 155 8.93 8.37 -3.50
CA MET A 155 10.27 8.74 -3.05
C MET A 155 10.40 10.24 -2.75
N LEU A 156 9.85 11.08 -3.63
CA LEU A 156 9.85 12.54 -3.43
C LEU A 156 8.93 12.96 -2.29
N ALA A 157 7.76 12.33 -2.13
CA ALA A 157 6.84 12.62 -1.04
C ALA A 157 7.45 12.29 0.34
N TYR A 158 8.08 11.12 0.48
CA TYR A 158 8.79 10.76 1.71
C TYR A 158 9.99 11.67 1.97
N SER A 159 10.77 12.00 0.94
CA SER A 159 11.91 12.91 1.08
C SER A 159 11.48 14.32 1.49
N GLY A 160 10.39 14.83 0.93
CA GLY A 160 9.78 16.12 1.28
C GLY A 160 9.30 16.17 2.73
N ASN A 161 8.69 15.08 3.23
CA ASN A 161 8.21 15.00 4.61
C ASN A 161 9.33 15.12 5.66
N TYR A 162 10.57 14.75 5.32
CA TYR A 162 11.72 14.81 6.21
C TYR A 162 12.64 16.02 5.95
N LEU A 163 12.29 16.90 5.02
CA LEU A 163 13.10 18.07 4.69
C LEU A 163 13.35 18.97 5.92
N SER A 164 12.34 19.23 6.74
CA SER A 164 12.49 20.02 7.97
C SER A 164 13.44 19.37 8.98
N MET A 165 13.45 18.03 9.04
CA MET A 165 14.38 17.30 9.90
C MET A 165 15.82 17.39 9.38
N LEU A 166 16.01 17.31 8.06
CA LEU A 166 17.32 17.52 7.44
C LEU A 166 17.83 18.95 7.69
N MET A 167 16.95 19.95 7.60
CA MET A 167 17.28 21.34 7.93
C MET A 167 17.67 21.52 9.40
N TYR A 168 17.00 20.82 10.32
CA TYR A 168 17.35 20.83 11.75
C TYR A 168 18.79 20.34 11.98
N PHE A 169 19.19 19.22 11.38
CA PHE A 169 20.56 18.72 11.50
C PHE A 169 21.59 19.59 10.77
N ALA A 170 21.21 20.17 9.62
CA ALA A 170 22.04 21.14 8.93
C ALA A 170 22.31 22.39 9.81
N GLY A 171 21.30 22.87 10.53
CA GLY A 171 21.44 23.97 11.50
C GLY A 171 22.32 23.64 12.70
N GLN A 172 22.42 22.36 13.09
CA GLN A 172 23.34 21.90 14.13
C GLN A 172 24.77 21.66 13.65
N GLY A 173 25.04 21.78 12.34
CA GLY A 173 26.35 21.51 11.76
C GLY A 173 26.73 20.02 11.72
N THR A 174 25.75 19.11 11.80
CA THR A 174 26.01 17.67 11.71
C THR A 174 26.48 17.31 10.29
N PRO A 175 27.61 16.58 10.13
CA PRO A 175 28.07 16.13 8.82
C PRO A 175 27.02 15.30 8.07
N LEU A 176 26.88 15.50 6.76
CA LEU A 176 25.91 14.75 5.93
C LEU A 176 26.12 13.23 5.99
N MET A 177 27.36 12.78 6.20
CA MET A 177 27.70 11.36 6.34
C MET A 177 27.12 10.75 7.63
N ASP A 178 27.01 11.55 8.69
CA ASP A 178 26.41 11.12 9.95
C ASP A 178 24.89 11.16 9.85
N ILE A 179 24.34 12.17 9.17
CA ILE A 179 22.89 12.30 8.93
C ILE A 179 22.34 11.09 8.17
N SER A 180 23.06 10.59 7.15
CA SER A 180 22.63 9.41 6.38
C SER A 180 22.64 8.12 7.20
N ASN A 181 23.49 8.04 8.23
CA ASN A 181 23.59 6.91 9.15
C ASN A 181 22.61 7.00 10.33
N LEU A 182 21.85 8.11 10.46
CA LEU A 182 20.83 8.23 11.48
C LEU A 182 19.68 7.25 11.23
N LYS A 183 19.16 6.67 12.32
CA LYS A 183 18.01 5.77 12.32
C LYS A 183 16.78 6.37 11.60
N TYR A 184 16.59 7.68 11.72
CA TYR A 184 15.54 8.43 11.04
C TYR A 184 15.64 8.36 9.52
N VAL A 185 16.83 8.56 8.93
CA VAL A 185 17.00 8.53 7.47
C VAL A 185 16.96 7.09 6.95
N ALA A 186 17.61 6.16 7.65
CA ALA A 186 17.64 4.75 7.28
C ALA A 186 16.23 4.12 7.28
N SER A 187 15.41 4.40 8.30
CA SER A 187 14.04 3.88 8.39
C SER A 187 13.13 4.40 7.26
N GLN A 188 13.36 5.62 6.78
CA GLN A 188 12.58 6.20 5.68
C GLN A 188 12.94 5.66 4.31
N LEU A 189 14.24 5.49 4.05
CA LEU A 189 14.69 4.79 2.84
C LEU A 189 14.08 3.38 2.79
N LEU A 190 14.07 2.68 3.93
CA LEU A 190 13.44 1.38 4.05
C LEU A 190 11.93 1.42 3.79
N ASN A 191 11.19 2.36 4.35
CA ASN A 191 9.75 2.50 4.07
C ASN A 191 9.47 2.74 2.59
N THR A 192 10.26 3.61 1.96
CA THR A 192 10.14 3.92 0.54
C THR A 192 10.37 2.67 -0.31
N LEU A 193 11.39 1.87 0.02
CA LEU A 193 11.67 0.60 -0.64
C LEU A 193 10.52 -0.40 -0.47
N VAL A 194 10.00 -0.57 0.76
CA VAL A 194 8.87 -1.49 1.01
C VAL A 194 7.62 -1.05 0.26
N GLY A 195 7.31 0.24 0.24
CA GLY A 195 6.19 0.77 -0.54
C GLY A 195 6.34 0.46 -2.04
N SER A 196 7.55 0.65 -2.57
CA SER A 196 7.90 0.34 -3.96
C SER A 196 7.77 -1.17 -4.29
N PHE A 197 8.21 -2.05 -3.38
CA PHE A 197 7.99 -3.49 -3.53
C PHE A 197 6.49 -3.86 -3.50
N GLY A 198 5.71 -3.18 -2.65
CA GLY A 198 4.26 -3.29 -2.61
C GLY A 198 3.63 -2.97 -3.97
N LEU A 199 4.02 -1.86 -4.60
CA LEU A 199 3.56 -1.48 -5.95
C LEU A 199 3.98 -2.49 -7.02
N ALA A 200 5.22 -2.98 -6.95
CA ALA A 200 5.74 -4.00 -7.88
C ALA A 200 4.96 -5.31 -7.81
N ALA A 201 4.54 -5.72 -6.61
CA ALA A 201 3.70 -6.90 -6.43
C ALA A 201 2.22 -6.65 -6.76
N ALA A 202 1.71 -5.43 -6.58
CA ALA A 202 0.32 -5.09 -6.89
C ALA A 202 0.04 -5.12 -8.41
N THR A 203 1.01 -4.68 -9.23
CA THR A 203 0.88 -4.67 -10.69
C THR A 203 0.41 -6.01 -11.30
N PRO A 204 1.11 -7.15 -11.06
CA PRO A 204 0.67 -8.44 -11.61
C PRO A 204 -0.63 -8.93 -10.99
N LEU A 205 -0.91 -8.62 -9.71
CA LEU A 205 -2.14 -9.03 -9.04
C LEU A 205 -3.37 -8.34 -9.66
N THR A 206 -3.31 -7.02 -9.86
CA THR A 206 -4.40 -6.27 -10.51
C THR A 206 -4.61 -6.74 -11.94
N ALA A 207 -3.53 -6.98 -12.69
CA ALA A 207 -3.64 -7.49 -14.06
C ALA A 207 -4.29 -8.88 -14.12
N LEU A 208 -4.00 -9.77 -13.17
CA LEU A 208 -4.63 -11.08 -13.06
C LEU A 208 -6.13 -10.97 -12.74
N ILE A 209 -6.49 -10.14 -11.76
CA ILE A 209 -7.88 -9.92 -11.35
C ILE A 209 -8.71 -9.34 -12.51
N ALA A 210 -8.17 -8.31 -13.18
CA ALA A 210 -8.84 -7.70 -14.32
C ALA A 210 -9.03 -8.69 -15.48
N THR A 211 -8.01 -9.51 -15.79
CA THR A 211 -8.13 -10.57 -16.81
C THR A 211 -9.23 -11.57 -16.44
N GLY A 212 -9.32 -11.97 -15.16
CA GLY A 212 -10.34 -12.88 -14.67
C GLY A 212 -11.76 -12.31 -14.70
N MET A 213 -11.92 -10.99 -14.55
CA MET A 213 -13.22 -10.32 -14.56
C MET A 213 -13.74 -10.04 -15.97
N TYR A 214 -12.88 -9.60 -16.89
CA TYR A 214 -13.28 -9.25 -18.26
C TYR A 214 -13.43 -10.47 -19.19
N LEU A 215 -12.74 -11.58 -18.93
CA LEU A 215 -12.81 -12.79 -19.76
C LEU A 215 -13.70 -13.90 -19.17
N GLN A 216 -14.56 -13.57 -18.20
CA GLN A 216 -15.71 -14.40 -17.87
C GLN A 216 -16.71 -14.32 -19.03
N LYS A 217 -17.03 -15.50 -19.60
CA LYS A 217 -17.92 -15.65 -20.76
C LYS A 217 -19.20 -14.80 -20.58
N PRO A 218 -19.71 -14.17 -21.66
CA PRO A 218 -20.97 -13.44 -21.58
C PRO A 218 -22.08 -14.36 -21.05
N LYS A 219 -22.90 -13.85 -20.13
CA LYS A 219 -24.11 -14.55 -19.70
C LYS A 219 -25.02 -14.69 -20.94
N PRO A 220 -25.69 -15.84 -21.15
CA PRO A 220 -26.50 -16.10 -22.36
C PRO A 220 -27.68 -15.15 -22.62
N ALA A 221 -27.92 -14.15 -21.77
CA ALA A 221 -29.07 -13.26 -21.86
C ALA A 221 -28.89 -12.12 -22.88
N GLU A 222 -27.65 -11.72 -23.23
CA GLU A 222 -27.40 -10.63 -24.20
C GLU A 222 -27.35 -11.11 -25.67
N LEU A 223 -27.32 -12.43 -25.90
CA LEU A 223 -27.34 -13.03 -27.24
C LEU A 223 -28.74 -13.10 -27.88
N ARG A 224 -29.78 -12.62 -27.19
CA ARG A 224 -31.17 -12.61 -27.68
C ARG A 224 -31.70 -11.22 -28.04
N ALA A 225 -30.91 -10.16 -27.91
CA ALA A 225 -31.35 -8.79 -28.10
C ALA A 225 -30.56 -8.01 -29.18
N GLY A 226 -29.77 -8.71 -30.01
CA GLY A 226 -29.06 -8.14 -31.16
C GLY A 226 -29.61 -8.66 -32.48
#